data_AF-A0A818QIC9-F1
#
_entry.id   AF-A0A818QIC9-F1
#
_cell.length_a   1.000
_cell.length_b   1.000
_cell.length_c   1.000
_cell.angle_alpha   90.00
_cell.angle_beta   90.00
_cell.angle_gamma   90.00
#
_symmetry.space_group_name_H-M   'P 1'
#
loop_
_entity.id
_entity.type
_entity.pdbx_description
1 polymer ?
#
loop_
_entity_poly.entity_id
_entity_poly.type
_entity_poly.pdbx_seq_one_letter_code
_entity_poly.pdbx_strand_id
1 'polypeptide(L)'
;MISTTCQEPLRIGPPGLFLPGLVVGCLPMEGLRMSTLECFFSSSCISTILTYLEYYIQMDGSPPIDFVPPTVLPLTISPLNDSIPSRFSKNTTIGTLIDEYFLEDWTYEISYENYFAACAPSHCNFDYVTRNNILYVATSVFGLYGGLTIGLRFIIWHVIRFYRLMENNIHSRRVTAQS
;
A
#
# COMPACT_ATOMS: atom_id res chain seq x y z
N MET A 1 -20.34 1.23 -4.99
CA MET A 1 -20.63 2.32 -5.96
C MET A 1 -19.90 3.56 -5.45
N ILE A 2 -18.80 3.93 -6.11
CA ILE A 2 -17.97 5.08 -5.71
C ILE A 2 -18.63 6.32 -6.32
N SER A 3 -18.92 7.33 -5.51
CA SER A 3 -19.56 8.57 -5.94
C SER A 3 -18.66 9.32 -6.93
N THR A 4 -19.15 9.60 -8.14
CA THR A 4 -18.44 10.33 -9.21
C THR A 4 -18.34 11.84 -8.95
N THR A 5 -18.56 12.30 -7.72
CA THR A 5 -18.73 13.72 -7.36
C THR A 5 -17.42 14.45 -7.02
N CYS A 6 -16.27 13.84 -7.29
CA CYS A 6 -14.97 14.31 -6.81
C CYS A 6 -13.87 14.08 -7.84
N GLN A 7 -14.22 14.24 -9.12
CA GLN A 7 -13.32 14.12 -10.25
C GLN A 7 -13.37 15.42 -11.03
N GLU A 8 -12.25 16.12 -11.06
CA GLU A 8 -12.12 17.38 -11.79
C GLU A 8 -10.81 17.38 -12.57
N PRO A 9 -10.74 18.05 -13.73
CA PRO A 9 -9.47 18.17 -14.43
C PRO A 9 -8.48 19.00 -13.64
N LEU A 10 -7.20 18.63 -13.72
CA LEU A 10 -6.14 19.36 -13.06
C LEU A 10 -6.01 20.77 -13.65
N ARG A 11 -6.10 21.77 -12.79
CA ARG A 11 -5.90 23.18 -13.11
C ARG A 11 -4.71 23.73 -12.33
N ILE A 12 -3.86 24.46 -13.03
CA ILE A 12 -2.65 25.06 -12.47
C ILE A 12 -2.76 26.59 -12.60
N GLY A 13 -2.55 27.31 -11.49
CA GLY A 13 -2.46 28.76 -11.41
C GLY A 13 -3.75 29.57 -11.64
N PRO A 14 -3.71 30.89 -11.37
CA PRO A 14 -4.66 31.86 -11.91
C PRO A 14 -4.07 32.57 -13.16
N PRO A 15 -4.77 32.62 -14.32
CA PRO A 15 -6.05 32.00 -14.64
C PRO A 15 -5.90 30.47 -14.81
N GLY A 16 -6.88 29.70 -14.31
CA GLY A 16 -6.84 28.23 -14.26
C GLY A 16 -6.52 27.58 -15.61
N LEU A 17 -5.27 27.14 -15.78
CA LEU A 17 -4.80 26.47 -16.98
C LEU A 17 -5.03 24.97 -16.86
N PHE A 18 -5.75 24.40 -17.83
CA PHE A 18 -6.10 23.00 -17.89
C PHE A 18 -4.94 22.15 -18.43
N LEU A 19 -4.61 21.06 -17.74
CA LEU A 19 -3.64 20.08 -18.23
C LEU A 19 -4.37 18.86 -18.82
N PRO A 20 -4.20 18.57 -20.12
CA PRO A 20 -4.84 17.44 -20.76
C PRO A 20 -4.37 16.12 -20.12
N GLY A 21 -5.32 15.23 -19.90
CA GLY A 21 -5.06 13.92 -19.31
C GLY A 21 -4.91 13.91 -17.79
N LEU A 22 -4.57 15.01 -17.13
CA LEU A 22 -4.40 15.03 -15.67
C LEU A 22 -5.70 15.38 -14.94
N VAL A 23 -5.97 14.64 -13.88
CA VAL A 23 -7.22 14.67 -13.13
C VAL A 23 -6.93 14.70 -11.64
N VAL A 24 -7.65 15.56 -10.92
CA VAL A 24 -7.70 15.57 -9.46
C VAL A 24 -8.86 14.68 -9.04
N GLY A 25 -8.55 13.71 -8.19
CA GLY A 25 -9.52 12.85 -7.54
C GLY A 25 -9.64 13.18 -6.06
N CYS A 26 -10.62 12.55 -5.39
CA CYS A 26 -10.78 12.64 -3.94
C CYS A 26 -9.54 12.23 -3.13
N LEU A 27 -8.73 11.33 -3.69
CA LEU A 27 -7.43 10.97 -3.17
C LEU A 27 -6.39 11.22 -4.27
N PRO A 28 -5.18 11.72 -3.93
CA PRO A 28 -4.13 11.94 -4.94
C PRO A 28 -3.83 10.68 -5.76
N MET A 29 -3.83 9.50 -5.12
CA MET A 29 -3.62 8.22 -5.80
C MET A 29 -4.77 7.85 -6.74
N GLU A 30 -6.01 8.16 -6.38
CA GLU A 30 -7.18 7.90 -7.23
C GLU A 30 -7.17 8.84 -8.45
N GLY A 31 -6.91 10.13 -8.23
CA GLY A 31 -6.73 11.10 -9.31
C GLY A 31 -5.60 10.71 -10.25
N LEU A 32 -4.47 10.25 -9.70
CA LEU A 32 -3.35 9.74 -10.48
C LEU A 32 -3.75 8.54 -11.32
N ARG A 33 -4.40 7.52 -10.74
CA ARG A 33 -4.84 6.33 -11.49
C ARG A 33 -5.85 6.67 -12.59
N MET A 34 -6.69 7.67 -12.40
CA MET A 34 -7.63 8.15 -13.42
C MET A 34 -7.00 9.05 -14.48
N SER A 35 -5.83 9.62 -14.22
CA SER A 35 -5.11 10.49 -15.15
C SER A 35 -4.46 9.68 -16.28
N THR A 36 -4.08 10.33 -17.37
CA THR A 36 -3.33 9.77 -18.51
C THR A 36 -1.97 10.47 -18.66
N LEU A 37 -1.09 9.92 -19.50
CA LEU A 37 0.23 10.51 -19.78
C LEU A 37 0.22 11.53 -20.94
N GLU A 38 -0.95 11.92 -21.44
CA GLU A 38 -1.12 12.75 -22.63
C GLU A 38 -0.30 14.05 -22.59
N CYS A 39 -0.35 14.79 -21.48
CA CYS A 39 0.43 16.02 -21.28
C CYS A 39 1.94 15.81 -21.46
N PHE A 40 2.49 14.65 -21.09
CA PHE A 40 3.93 14.41 -21.11
C PHE A 40 4.50 14.17 -22.52
N PHE A 41 3.64 14.00 -23.53
CA PHE A 41 4.06 14.01 -24.95
C PHE A 41 4.15 15.42 -25.53
N SER A 42 3.65 16.44 -24.82
CA SER A 42 3.60 17.82 -25.31
C SER A 42 4.65 18.68 -24.62
N SER A 43 5.55 19.26 -25.42
CA SER A 43 6.56 20.20 -24.91
C SER A 43 5.94 21.44 -24.26
N SER A 44 4.82 21.93 -24.78
CA SER A 44 4.11 23.09 -24.21
C SER A 44 3.51 22.74 -22.84
N CYS A 45 2.96 21.54 -22.68
CA CYS A 45 2.38 21.12 -21.41
C CYS A 45 3.46 20.94 -20.33
N ILE A 46 4.59 20.30 -20.67
CA ILE A 46 5.73 20.19 -19.75
C ILE A 46 6.29 21.56 -19.37
N SER A 47 6.49 22.46 -20.34
CA SER A 47 6.97 23.81 -20.06
C SER A 47 6.06 24.60 -19.12
N THR A 48 4.75 24.34 -19.18
CA THR A 48 3.75 24.92 -18.27
C THR A 48 3.97 24.43 -16.84
N ILE A 49 4.13 23.11 -16.66
CA ILE A 49 4.38 22.51 -15.35
C ILE A 49 5.68 23.06 -14.74
N LEU A 50 6.74 23.13 -15.54
CA LEU A 50 8.04 23.64 -15.10
C LEU A 50 7.98 25.11 -14.66
N THR A 51 7.38 25.97 -15.49
CA THR A 51 7.18 27.39 -15.17
C THR A 51 6.41 27.55 -13.85
N TYR A 52 5.41 26.71 -13.62
CA TYR A 52 4.64 26.77 -12.39
C TYR A 52 5.41 26.27 -11.17
N LEU A 53 6.17 25.18 -11.30
CA LEU A 53 7.03 24.70 -10.22
C LEU A 53 8.07 25.74 -9.82
N GLU A 54 8.69 26.41 -10.80
CA GLU A 54 9.59 27.54 -10.56
C GLU A 54 8.90 28.69 -9.83
N TYR A 55 7.65 29.01 -10.17
CA TYR A 55 6.85 30.01 -9.46
C TYR A 55 6.55 29.63 -8.00
N TYR A 56 6.30 28.34 -7.71
CA TYR A 56 6.02 27.87 -6.35
C TYR A 56 7.26 27.82 -5.45
N ILE A 57 8.41 27.43 -6.01
CA ILE A 57 9.68 27.36 -5.27
C ILE A 57 10.18 28.76 -4.90
N GLN A 58 9.66 29.81 -5.54
CA GLN A 58 9.90 31.22 -5.21
C GLN A 58 9.15 31.72 -3.98
N MET A 59 8.19 30.96 -3.45
CA MET A 59 7.46 31.35 -2.26
C MET A 59 8.20 30.91 -0.99
N ASP A 60 9.09 31.78 -0.50
CA ASP A 60 9.59 31.79 0.88
C ASP A 60 8.51 32.31 1.88
N GLY A 61 7.22 32.03 1.60
CA GLY A 61 6.09 32.44 2.43
C GLY A 61 5.72 33.93 2.42
N SER A 62 6.28 34.75 1.53
CA SER A 62 5.96 36.19 1.41
C SER A 62 5.57 36.58 -0.02
N PRO A 63 4.55 37.43 -0.25
CA PRO A 63 4.13 37.84 -1.60
C PRO A 63 5.24 38.68 -2.28
N PRO A 64 5.72 38.30 -3.48
CA PRO A 64 6.79 39.05 -4.14
C PRO A 64 6.25 40.37 -4.71
N ILE A 65 6.81 41.48 -4.23
CA ILE A 65 6.60 42.84 -4.78
C ILE A 65 7.48 43.11 -6.00
N ASP A 66 8.50 42.29 -6.25
CA ASP A 66 9.37 42.39 -7.42
C ASP A 66 9.74 40.98 -7.91
N PHE A 67 9.49 40.73 -9.20
CA PHE A 67 9.75 39.47 -9.89
C PHE A 67 11.25 39.25 -10.06
N VAL A 68 11.86 38.34 -9.29
CA VAL A 68 13.24 37.88 -9.52
C VAL A 68 13.23 36.34 -9.51
N PRO A 69 13.41 35.69 -10.67
CA PRO A 69 13.47 34.23 -10.75
C PRO A 69 14.73 33.69 -10.03
N PRO A 70 14.63 32.62 -9.23
CA PRO A 70 15.73 31.97 -8.57
C PRO A 70 16.48 31.15 -9.61
N THR A 71 17.79 31.21 -9.50
CA THR A 71 18.73 30.48 -10.33
C THR A 71 18.65 28.97 -10.05
N VAL A 72 17.96 28.29 -10.96
CA VAL A 72 18.17 26.93 -11.48
C VAL A 72 18.03 25.74 -10.52
N LEU A 73 16.84 25.13 -10.50
CA LEU A 73 16.76 23.67 -10.51
C LEU A 73 17.00 23.27 -11.98
N PRO A 74 18.11 22.62 -12.36
CA PRO A 74 18.33 22.19 -13.75
C PRO A 74 17.46 20.95 -14.03
N LEU A 75 16.14 21.11 -14.01
CA LEU A 75 15.20 20.06 -14.33
C LEU A 75 14.94 20.09 -15.84
N THR A 76 15.85 19.51 -16.59
CA THR A 76 15.69 19.34 -18.03
C THR A 76 14.77 18.15 -18.28
N ILE A 77 13.46 18.38 -18.33
CA ILE A 77 12.48 17.35 -18.70
C ILE A 77 12.26 17.40 -20.21
N SER A 78 12.65 16.34 -20.91
CA SER A 78 12.31 16.13 -22.31
C SER A 78 10.91 15.49 -22.45
N PRO A 79 10.09 15.92 -23.43
CA PRO A 79 8.83 15.26 -23.72
C PRO A 79 9.04 13.81 -24.15
N LEU A 80 8.05 12.95 -23.88
CA LEU A 80 8.04 11.59 -24.36
C LEU A 80 8.00 11.60 -25.90
N ASN A 81 8.72 10.65 -26.49
CA ASN A 81 8.83 10.54 -27.93
C ASN A 81 7.61 9.81 -28.50
N ASP A 82 6.77 10.55 -29.21
CA ASP A 82 5.60 10.04 -29.90
C ASP A 82 5.92 9.15 -31.11
N SER A 83 7.17 9.21 -31.61
CA SER A 83 7.59 8.42 -32.77
C SER A 83 8.00 7.00 -32.40
N ILE A 84 8.16 6.69 -31.11
CA ILE A 84 8.49 5.33 -30.65
C ILE A 84 7.18 4.55 -30.52
N PRO A 85 7.05 3.39 -31.17
CA PRO A 85 5.86 2.56 -31.00
C PRO A 85 5.77 2.10 -29.54
N SER A 86 4.60 2.30 -28.94
CA SER A 86 4.26 1.81 -27.60
C SER A 86 3.03 0.91 -27.71
N ARG A 87 2.93 -0.08 -26.81
CA ARG A 87 1.69 -0.87 -26.66
C ARG A 87 0.53 0.02 -26.20
N PHE A 88 0.82 1.06 -25.44
CA PHE A 88 -0.17 1.91 -24.82
C PHE A 88 -0.42 3.17 -25.65
N SER A 89 -1.70 3.55 -25.74
CA SER A 89 -2.07 4.84 -26.31
C SER A 89 -1.79 5.97 -25.31
N LYS A 90 -1.64 7.20 -25.79
CA LYS A 90 -1.51 8.39 -24.92
C LYS A 90 -2.71 8.62 -23.99
N ASN A 91 -3.88 8.12 -24.40
CA ASN A 91 -5.14 8.26 -23.66
C ASN A 91 -5.37 7.11 -22.68
N THR A 92 -4.43 6.15 -22.60
CA THR A 92 -4.46 5.08 -21.62
C THR A 92 -4.27 5.65 -20.22
N THR A 93 -5.08 5.22 -19.25
CA THR A 93 -5.00 5.74 -17.89
C THR A 93 -3.79 5.15 -17.17
N ILE A 94 -3.20 5.93 -16.28
CA ILE A 94 -2.06 5.51 -15.46
C ILE A 94 -2.44 4.32 -14.59
N GLY A 95 -3.71 4.22 -14.17
CA GLY A 95 -4.23 3.02 -13.49
C GLY A 95 -4.05 1.76 -14.33
N THR A 96 -4.43 1.79 -15.61
CA THR A 96 -4.21 0.64 -16.51
C THR A 96 -2.73 0.36 -16.77
N LEU A 97 -1.89 1.41 -16.87
CA LEU A 97 -0.44 1.23 -17.00
C LEU A 97 0.16 0.54 -15.77
N ILE A 98 -0.24 0.95 -14.57
CA ILE A 98 0.19 0.34 -13.31
C ILE A 98 -0.24 -1.12 -13.24
N ASP A 99 -1.50 -1.41 -13.61
CA ASP A 99 -2.05 -2.77 -13.54
C ASP A 99 -1.36 -3.72 -14.55
N GLU A 100 -0.85 -3.18 -15.65
CA GLU A 100 -0.02 -3.91 -16.63
C GLU A 100 1.50 -3.72 -16.41
N TYR A 101 1.90 -3.23 -15.23
CA TYR A 101 3.30 -3.04 -14.81
C TYR A 101 4.17 -2.17 -15.73
N PHE A 102 3.56 -1.30 -16.55
CA PHE A 102 4.24 -0.51 -17.58
C PHE A 102 5.11 -1.34 -18.54
N LEU A 103 4.83 -2.64 -18.66
CA LEU A 103 5.55 -3.48 -19.62
C LEU A 103 5.18 -3.00 -21.02
N GLU A 104 6.15 -2.74 -21.90
CA GLU A 104 5.88 -2.39 -23.31
C GLU A 104 5.92 -3.65 -24.17
N ASP A 105 7.05 -4.39 -24.08
CA ASP A 105 7.28 -5.64 -24.78
C ASP A 105 7.70 -6.77 -23.84
N TRP A 106 7.21 -7.98 -24.12
CA TRP A 106 7.68 -9.20 -23.47
C TRP A 106 8.83 -9.78 -24.28
N THR A 107 10.07 -9.41 -23.93
CA THR A 107 11.26 -10.02 -24.52
C THR A 107 11.61 -11.29 -23.74
N TYR A 108 11.40 -12.46 -24.36
CA TYR A 108 11.64 -13.76 -23.74
C TYR A 108 13.11 -14.24 -23.85
N GLU A 109 13.95 -13.51 -24.58
CA GLU A 109 15.37 -13.83 -24.81
C GLU A 109 16.32 -12.99 -23.93
N ILE A 110 15.96 -12.78 -22.65
CA ILE A 110 16.84 -12.05 -21.72
C ILE A 110 17.71 -13.05 -20.96
N SER A 111 19.04 -12.98 -21.18
CA SER A 111 20.01 -13.66 -20.31
C SER A 111 20.29 -12.79 -19.09
N TYR A 112 19.99 -13.32 -17.90
CA TYR A 112 20.28 -12.68 -16.62
C TYR A 112 21.66 -13.08 -16.06
N GLU A 113 22.49 -13.77 -16.85
CA GLU A 113 23.78 -14.32 -16.39
C GLU A 113 24.70 -13.24 -15.82
N ASN A 114 24.83 -12.10 -16.50
CA ASN A 114 25.65 -10.98 -16.02
C ASN A 114 25.11 -10.35 -14.73
N TYR A 115 23.79 -10.27 -14.59
CA TYR A 115 23.14 -9.75 -13.38
C TYR A 115 23.40 -10.70 -12.19
N PHE A 116 23.17 -12.00 -12.39
CA PHE A 116 23.43 -12.99 -11.35
C PHE A 116 24.91 -13.15 -11.03
N ALA A 117 25.81 -13.00 -12.00
CA ALA A 117 27.25 -13.00 -11.78
C ALA A 117 27.69 -11.79 -10.96
N ALA A 118 27.14 -10.60 -11.23
CA ALA A 118 27.42 -9.39 -10.45
C ALA A 118 26.85 -9.46 -9.02
N CYS A 119 25.70 -10.13 -8.85
CA CYS A 119 25.04 -10.31 -7.56
C CYS A 119 25.41 -11.64 -6.87
N ALA A 120 26.36 -12.40 -7.40
CA ALA A 120 26.74 -13.68 -6.83
C ALA A 120 27.41 -13.46 -5.46
N PRO A 121 26.84 -13.98 -4.37
CA PRO A 121 27.48 -13.85 -3.06
C PRO A 121 28.80 -14.63 -3.06
N SER A 122 29.84 -14.07 -2.45
CA SER A 122 31.13 -14.73 -2.29
C SER A 122 31.05 -15.99 -1.43
N HIS A 123 30.09 -16.02 -0.50
CA HIS A 123 29.81 -17.17 0.35
C HIS A 123 28.29 -17.33 0.52
N CYS A 124 27.79 -18.51 0.20
CA CYS A 124 26.42 -18.89 0.54
C CYS A 124 26.42 -19.48 1.95
N ASN A 125 25.67 -18.87 2.86
CA ASN A 125 25.36 -19.49 4.14
C ASN A 125 23.93 -20.03 4.09
N PHE A 126 23.77 -21.31 4.37
CA PHE A 126 22.46 -21.95 4.43
C PHE A 126 21.97 -21.89 5.88
N ASP A 127 20.98 -21.05 6.14
CA ASP A 127 20.28 -21.07 7.41
C ASP A 127 19.28 -22.23 7.41
N TYR A 128 19.65 -23.32 8.06
CA TYR A 128 18.74 -24.43 8.32
C TYR A 128 17.75 -24.00 9.40
N VAL A 129 16.59 -23.51 8.98
CA VAL A 129 15.47 -23.23 9.90
C VAL A 129 14.89 -24.56 10.37
N THR A 130 15.48 -25.16 11.40
CA THR A 130 14.92 -26.38 11.99
C THR A 130 13.61 -26.03 12.69
N ARG A 131 12.50 -26.56 12.16
CA ARG A 131 11.14 -26.35 12.67
C ARG A 131 10.97 -26.76 14.16
N ASN A 132 11.84 -27.65 14.65
CA ASN A 132 11.81 -28.15 16.01
C ASN A 132 13.04 -27.68 16.80
N ASN A 133 13.03 -26.42 17.22
CA ASN A 133 14.00 -25.90 18.17
C ASN A 133 13.82 -26.63 19.53
N ILE A 134 14.92 -27.05 20.17
CA ILE A 134 14.89 -27.73 21.48
C ILE A 134 14.13 -26.91 22.54
N LEU A 135 14.23 -25.58 22.44
CA LEU A 135 13.55 -24.64 23.33
C LEU A 135 12.02 -24.65 23.11
N TYR A 136 11.57 -24.89 21.87
CA TYR A 136 10.15 -25.05 21.54
C TYR A 136 9.58 -26.37 22.07
N VAL A 137 10.36 -27.45 21.99
CA VAL A 137 9.96 -28.76 22.55
C VAL A 137 9.86 -28.69 24.08
N ALA A 138 10.86 -28.08 24.75
CA ALA A 138 10.86 -27.93 26.19
C ALA A 138 9.67 -27.08 26.70
N THR A 139 9.43 -25.91 26.09
CA THR A 139 8.30 -25.05 26.46
C THR A 139 6.95 -25.72 26.23
N SER A 140 6.82 -26.51 25.17
CA SER A 140 5.61 -27.29 24.89
C SER A 140 5.33 -28.36 25.96
N VAL A 141 6.35 -29.08 26.42
CA VAL A 141 6.20 -30.10 27.49
C VAL A 141 5.82 -29.45 28.82
N PHE A 142 6.48 -28.35 29.20
CA PHE A 142 6.13 -27.61 30.42
C PHE A 142 4.72 -27.00 30.33
N GLY A 143 4.34 -26.48 29.17
CA GLY A 143 3.01 -25.92 28.92
C GLY A 143 1.91 -26.98 28.99
N LEU A 144 2.13 -28.16 28.44
CA LEU A 144 1.19 -29.28 28.52
C LEU A 144 1.04 -29.78 29.96
N TYR A 145 2.14 -29.99 30.68
CA TYR A 145 2.10 -30.47 32.06
C TYR A 145 1.44 -29.45 33.01
N GLY A 146 1.84 -28.18 32.90
CA GLY A 146 1.30 -27.09 33.70
C GLY A 146 -0.17 -26.80 33.37
N GLY A 147 -0.50 -26.72 32.08
CA GLY A 147 -1.84 -26.46 31.58
C GLY A 147 -2.82 -27.57 31.95
N LEU A 148 -2.42 -28.84 31.81
CA LEU A 148 -3.27 -29.97 32.18
C LEU A 148 -3.57 -29.99 33.68
N THR A 149 -2.56 -29.75 34.53
CA THR A 149 -2.73 -29.79 35.99
C THR A 149 -3.62 -28.65 36.49
N ILE A 150 -3.37 -27.42 36.02
CA ILE A 150 -4.16 -26.25 36.42
C ILE A 150 -5.58 -26.33 35.82
N GLY A 151 -5.69 -26.71 34.55
CA GLY A 151 -6.96 -26.85 33.85
C GLY A 151 -7.88 -27.88 34.50
N LEU A 152 -7.34 -29.06 34.85
CA LEU A 152 -8.12 -30.11 35.51
C LEU A 152 -8.64 -29.65 36.89
N ARG A 153 -7.81 -28.96 37.68
CA ARG A 153 -8.22 -28.43 38.99
C ARG A 153 -9.34 -27.39 38.87
N PHE A 154 -9.28 -26.55 37.84
CA PHE A 154 -10.31 -25.56 37.55
C PHE A 154 -11.63 -26.22 37.12
N ILE A 155 -11.56 -27.22 36.24
CA ILE A 155 -12.73 -28.00 35.79
C ILE A 155 -13.37 -28.71 36.98
N ILE A 156 -12.60 -29.38 37.84
CA ILE A 156 -13.12 -30.06 39.03
C ILE A 156 -13.87 -29.08 39.93
N TRP A 157 -13.30 -27.90 40.19
CA TRP A 157 -13.97 -26.87 41.00
C TRP A 157 -15.31 -26.42 40.40
N HIS A 158 -15.35 -26.22 39.09
CA HIS A 158 -16.57 -25.86 38.37
C HIS A 158 -17.62 -26.98 38.39
N VAL A 159 -17.23 -28.23 38.13
CA VAL A 159 -18.14 -29.38 38.14
C VAL A 159 -18.76 -29.57 39.52
N ILE A 160 -17.97 -29.48 40.60
CA ILE A 160 -18.47 -29.57 41.98
C ILE A 160 -19.46 -28.45 42.29
N ARG A 161 -19.13 -27.21 41.91
CA ARG A 161 -20.04 -26.07 42.09
C ARG A 161 -21.35 -26.27 41.32
N PHE A 162 -21.27 -26.75 40.09
CA PHE A 162 -22.45 -27.01 39.26
C PHE A 162 -23.32 -28.12 39.85
N TYR A 163 -22.71 -29.21 40.33
CA TYR A 163 -23.41 -30.28 41.01
C TYR A 163 -24.18 -29.77 42.24
N ARG A 164 -23.52 -28.99 43.10
CA ARG A 164 -24.17 -28.38 44.29
C ARG A 164 -25.33 -27.45 43.91
N LEU A 165 -25.18 -26.67 42.83
CA LEU A 165 -26.26 -25.79 42.34
C LEU A 165 -27.45 -26.60 41.81
N MET A 166 -27.22 -27.69 41.09
CA MET A 166 -28.30 -28.57 40.64
C MET A 166 -29.00 -29.26 41.82
N GLU A 167 -28.25 -29.79 42.78
CA GLU A 167 -28.79 -30.43 43.98
C GLU A 167 -29.69 -29.47 44.77
N ASN A 168 -29.23 -28.24 45.01
CA ASN A 168 -30.03 -27.21 45.70
C ASN A 168 -31.30 -26.84 44.93
N ASN A 169 -31.24 -26.75 43.60
CA ASN A 169 -32.44 -26.50 42.78
C ASN A 169 -33.43 -27.67 42.82
N ILE A 170 -32.95 -28.92 42.83
CA ILE A 170 -33.80 -30.11 42.94
C ILE A 170 -34.44 -30.19 44.33
N HIS A 171 -33.68 -29.92 45.40
CA HIS A 171 -34.20 -29.87 46.76
C HIS A 171 -35.24 -28.76 46.93
N SER A 172 -34.98 -27.56 46.42
CA SER A 172 -35.93 -26.43 46.46
C SER A 172 -37.23 -26.74 45.71
N ARG A 173 -37.16 -27.41 44.54
CA ARG A 173 -38.34 -27.88 43.80
C ARG A 173 -39.14 -28.97 44.52
N ARG A 174 -38.48 -29.84 45.31
CA ARG A 174 -39.17 -30.85 46.12
C ARG A 174 -39.93 -30.24 47.30
N VAL A 175 -39.36 -29.22 47.95
CA VAL A 175 -39.99 -28.54 49.10
C VAL A 175 -41.19 -27.67 48.67
N THR A 176 -41.15 -27.05 47.49
CA THR A 176 -42.29 -26.25 46.95
C THR A 176 -43.43 -27.09 46.38
N ALA A 177 -43.21 -28.37 46.07
CA ALA A 177 -44.27 -29.28 45.61
C ALA A 177 -45.07 -29.92 46.76
N GLN A 178 -44.65 -29.69 48.02
CA GLN A 178 -45.21 -30.32 49.22
C GLN A 178 -45.91 -29.32 50.15
N SER A 179 -46.01 -28.04 49.73
CA SER A 179 -46.84 -26.97 50.32
C SER A 179 -48.02 -26.66 49.40
#